data_AF-A0A1I1CA79-F1
#
_entry.id   AF-A0A1I1CA79-F1
#
_cell.length_a   1.000
_cell.length_b   1.000
_cell.length_c   1.000
_cell.angle_alpha   90.00
_cell.angle_beta   90.00
_cell.angle_gamma   90.00
#
_symmetry.space_group_name_H-M   'P 1'
#
loop_
_entity.id
_entity.type
_entity.pdbx_description
1 polymer ?
#
loop_
_entity_poly.entity_id
_entity_poly.type
_entity_poly.pdbx_seq_one_letter_code
_entity_poly.pdbx_strand_id
1 'polypeptide(L)'
;MLKGRRDRLAAQQRMSERERLVDEVRLAEAEWRQACVRFDDALGADQVDYAIYLLEAAEQKLDMTLRRARMHWHADQAAQLPEFRMESAVVGGEGA
;
A
#
# COMPACT_ATOMS: atom_id res chain seq x y z
N MET A 1 -9.51 27.55 17.93
CA MET A 1 -9.17 27.57 16.49
C MET A 1 -8.00 26.65 16.08
N LEU A 2 -7.53 25.70 16.92
CA LEU A 2 -6.35 24.85 16.61
C LEU A 2 -6.67 23.58 15.79
N LYS A 3 -7.94 23.17 15.73
CA LYS A 3 -8.40 21.92 15.11
C LYS A 3 -8.06 21.85 13.61
N GLY A 4 -8.37 22.91 12.85
CA GLY A 4 -8.14 22.93 11.40
C GLY A 4 -6.67 22.93 10.96
N ARG A 5 -5.71 23.34 11.80
CA ARG A 5 -4.27 23.26 11.45
C ARG A 5 -3.76 21.84 11.61
N ARG A 6 -4.19 21.14 12.66
CA ARG A 6 -3.81 19.74 12.93
C ARG A 6 -4.36 18.81 11.84
N ASP A 7 -5.59 19.04 11.41
CA ASP A 7 -6.24 18.22 10.38
C ASP A 7 -5.56 18.36 9.01
N ARG A 8 -5.11 19.58 8.65
CA ARG A 8 -4.33 19.82 7.43
C ARG A 8 -2.96 19.13 7.46
N LEU A 9 -2.26 19.17 8.59
CA LEU A 9 -0.96 18.52 8.74
C LEU A 9 -1.10 16.99 8.61
N ALA A 10 -2.12 16.41 9.26
CA ALA A 10 -2.41 14.98 9.14
C ALA A 10 -2.78 14.58 7.70
N ALA A 11 -3.54 15.41 6.98
CA ALA A 11 -3.83 15.17 5.58
C ALA A 11 -2.56 15.22 4.70
N GLN A 12 -1.69 16.20 4.93
CA GLN A 12 -0.42 16.33 4.20
C GLN A 12 0.52 15.13 4.45
N GLN A 13 0.61 14.67 5.70
CA GLN A 13 1.38 13.46 6.04
C GLN A 13 0.84 12.22 5.34
N ARG A 14 -0.49 12.02 5.30
CA ARG A 14 -1.11 10.90 4.59
C ARG A 14 -0.85 10.94 3.09
N MET A 15 -0.92 12.12 2.47
CA MET A 15 -0.60 12.28 1.05
C MET A 15 0.87 11.94 0.76
N SER A 16 1.79 12.45 1.59
CA SER A 16 3.22 12.17 1.46
C SER A 16 3.55 10.68 1.60
N GLU A 17 2.91 9.99 2.54
CA GLU A 17 3.09 8.55 2.71
C GLU A 17 2.55 7.77 1.51
N ARG A 18 1.41 8.19 0.94
CA ARG A 18 0.85 7.58 -0.28
C ARG A 18 1.82 7.72 -1.45
N GLU A 19 2.37 8.91 -1.66
CA GLU A 19 3.34 9.17 -2.74
C GLU A 19 4.59 8.30 -2.59
N ARG A 20 5.12 8.22 -1.36
CA ARG A 20 6.25 7.37 -1.03
C ARG A 20 5.99 5.90 -1.35
N LEU A 21 4.83 5.37 -0.96
CA LEU A 21 4.46 3.97 -1.25
C LEU A 21 4.34 3.71 -2.75
N VAL A 22 3.82 4.65 -3.52
CA VAL A 22 3.74 4.54 -4.99
C VAL A 22 5.15 4.47 -5.60
N ASP A 23 6.06 5.33 -5.15
CA ASP A 23 7.43 5.34 -5.65
C ASP A 23 8.19 4.06 -5.26
N GLU A 24 7.96 3.53 -4.06
CA GLU A 24 8.52 2.24 -3.63
C GLU A 24 8.01 1.07 -4.49
N VAL A 25 6.71 1.05 -4.83
CA VAL A 25 6.14 0.04 -5.75
C VAL A 25 6.80 0.14 -7.13
N ARG A 26 6.94 1.35 -7.67
CA ARG A 26 7.58 1.58 -8.98
C ARG A 26 9.02 1.13 -9.01
N LEU A 27 9.76 1.39 -7.92
CA LEU A 27 11.15 0.97 -7.79
C LEU A 27 11.25 -0.56 -7.74
N ALA A 28 10.41 -1.22 -6.93
CA ALA A 28 10.40 -2.68 -6.85
C ALA A 28 10.01 -3.33 -8.20
N GLU A 29 9.08 -2.72 -8.95
CA GLU A 29 8.71 -3.18 -10.28
C GLU A 29 9.86 -3.02 -11.28
N ALA A 30 10.59 -1.91 -11.24
CA ALA A 30 11.76 -1.69 -12.08
C ALA A 30 12.87 -2.71 -11.80
N GLU A 31 13.13 -3.02 -10.52
CA GLU A 31 14.09 -4.05 -10.11
C GLU A 31 13.67 -5.44 -10.63
N TRP A 32 12.40 -5.80 -10.50
CA TRP A 32 11.86 -7.06 -11.01
C TRP A 32 12.02 -7.18 -12.53
N ARG A 33 11.65 -6.13 -13.30
CA ARG A 33 11.86 -6.11 -14.75
C ARG A 33 13.35 -6.26 -15.12
N GLN A 34 14.24 -5.63 -14.36
CA GLN A 34 15.68 -5.74 -14.60
C GLN A 34 16.19 -7.15 -14.31
N ALA A 35 15.64 -7.84 -13.31
CA ALA A 35 15.96 -9.25 -13.03
C ALA A 35 15.47 -10.16 -14.17
N CYS A 36 14.29 -9.92 -14.74
CA CYS A 36 13.82 -10.65 -15.92
C CYS A 36 14.78 -10.51 -17.11
N VAL A 37 15.20 -9.28 -17.44
CA VAL A 37 16.16 -9.04 -18.53
C VAL A 37 17.47 -9.79 -18.28
N ARG A 38 17.99 -9.78 -17.03
CA ARG A 38 19.20 -10.53 -16.68
C ARG A 38 19.04 -12.03 -16.83
N PHE A 39 17.87 -12.57 -16.54
CA PHE A 39 17.58 -13.98 -16.73
C PHE A 39 17.53 -14.33 -18.22
N ASP A 40 16.88 -13.50 -19.03
CA ASP A 40 16.81 -13.69 -20.49
C ASP A 40 18.20 -13.63 -21.16
N ASP A 41 19.09 -12.77 -20.65
CA ASP A 41 20.46 -12.59 -21.16
C ASP A 41 21.47 -13.60 -20.59
N ALA A 42 21.09 -14.45 -19.62
CA ALA A 42 22.02 -15.36 -18.96
C ALA A 42 22.37 -16.55 -19.87
N LEU A 43 23.67 -16.73 -20.15
CA LEU A 43 24.16 -17.78 -21.07
C LEU A 43 24.87 -18.94 -20.35
N GLY A 44 25.35 -18.72 -19.12
CA GLY A 44 26.08 -19.71 -18.33
C GLY A 44 25.27 -20.20 -17.13
N ALA A 45 25.51 -21.43 -16.69
CA ALA A 45 24.81 -22.02 -15.55
C ALA A 45 24.86 -21.12 -14.29
N ASP A 46 26.05 -20.64 -13.91
CA ASP A 46 26.21 -19.74 -12.76
C ASP A 46 25.46 -18.40 -12.94
N GLN A 47 25.37 -17.91 -14.19
CA GLN A 47 24.65 -16.67 -14.50
C GLN A 47 23.14 -16.88 -14.41
N VAL A 48 22.65 -18.05 -14.85
CA VAL A 48 21.24 -18.44 -14.74
C VAL A 48 20.85 -18.58 -13.28
N ASP A 49 21.65 -19.29 -12.48
CA ASP A 49 21.41 -19.46 -11.04
C ASP A 49 21.36 -18.12 -10.32
N TYR A 50 22.31 -17.22 -10.63
CA TYR A 50 22.32 -15.87 -10.08
C TYR A 50 21.10 -15.04 -10.51
N ALA A 51 20.70 -15.14 -11.77
CA ALA A 51 19.53 -14.42 -12.28
C ALA A 51 18.22 -14.92 -11.66
N ILE A 52 18.08 -16.23 -11.42
CA ILE A 52 16.95 -16.83 -10.69
C ILE A 52 16.90 -16.27 -9.27
N TYR A 53 18.03 -16.29 -8.55
CA TYR A 53 18.12 -15.75 -7.20
C TYR A 53 17.67 -14.27 -7.14
N LEU A 54 18.13 -13.45 -8.09
CA LEU A 54 17.73 -12.04 -8.17
C LEU A 54 16.23 -11.88 -8.48
N LEU A 55 15.70 -12.70 -9.37
CA LEU A 55 14.29 -12.65 -9.77
C LEU A 55 13.37 -12.97 -8.59
N GLU A 56 13.66 -14.05 -7.86
CA GLU A 56 12.92 -14.46 -6.66
C GLU A 56 12.95 -13.36 -5.59
N ALA A 57 14.12 -12.77 -5.34
CA ALA A 57 14.26 -11.69 -4.37
C ALA A 57 13.48 -10.43 -4.78
N ALA A 58 13.52 -10.06 -6.06
CA ALA A 58 12.80 -8.90 -6.59
C ALA A 58 11.28 -9.11 -6.57
N GLU A 59 10.80 -10.31 -6.93
CA GLU A 59 9.38 -10.67 -6.87
C GLU A 59 8.86 -10.63 -5.44
N GLN A 60 9.59 -11.24 -4.50
CA GLN A 60 9.24 -11.23 -3.07
C GLN A 60 9.14 -9.79 -2.52
N LYS A 61 10.08 -8.92 -2.91
CA LYS A 61 10.08 -7.50 -2.54
C LYS A 61 8.90 -6.76 -3.15
N LEU A 62 8.59 -6.97 -4.43
CA LEU A 62 7.47 -6.33 -5.10
C LEU A 62 6.13 -6.73 -4.46
N ASP A 63 5.93 -8.03 -4.23
CA ASP A 63 4.73 -8.58 -3.61
C ASP A 63 4.51 -8.03 -2.19
N MET A 64 5.58 -7.98 -1.37
CA MET A 64 5.52 -7.34 -0.04
C MET A 64 5.15 -5.86 -0.14
N THR A 65 5.76 -5.12 -1.06
CA THR A 65 5.51 -3.68 -1.22
C THR A 65 4.08 -3.41 -1.67
N LEU A 66 3.56 -4.22 -2.61
CA LEU A 66 2.18 -4.16 -3.05
C LEU A 66 1.18 -4.48 -1.93
N ARG A 67 1.46 -5.49 -1.09
CA ARG A 67 0.65 -5.74 0.12
C ARG A 67 0.61 -4.52 1.04
N ARG A 68 1.76 -3.91 1.30
CA ARG A 68 1.84 -2.71 2.16
C ARG A 68 1.04 -1.55 1.58
N ALA A 69 1.18 -1.28 0.28
CA ALA A 69 0.43 -0.24 -0.42
C ALA A 69 -1.09 -0.49 -0.34
N ARG A 70 -1.54 -1.74 -0.54
CA ARG A 70 -2.96 -2.11 -0.40
C ARG A 70 -3.48 -1.90 1.01
N MET A 71 -2.75 -2.35 2.04
CA MET A 71 -3.14 -2.16 3.43
C MET A 71 -3.27 -0.67 3.78
N HIS A 72 -2.30 0.15 3.34
CA HIS A 72 -2.34 1.60 3.56
C HIS A 72 -3.53 2.26 2.85
N TRP A 73 -3.84 1.83 1.62
CA TRP A 73 -5.00 2.31 0.87
C TRP A 73 -6.33 2.00 1.58
N HIS A 74 -6.51 0.78 2.08
CA HIS A 74 -7.70 0.41 2.84
C HIS A 74 -7.80 1.15 4.18
N ALA A 75 -6.68 1.34 4.88
CA ALA A 75 -6.64 2.11 6.13
C ALA A 75 -7.01 3.59 5.90
N ASP A 76 -6.51 4.20 4.81
CA ASP A 76 -6.85 5.57 4.44
C ASP A 76 -8.34 5.73 4.06
N GLN A 77 -8.92 4.74 3.36
CA GLN A 77 -10.36 4.71 3.08
C GLN A 77 -11.20 4.59 4.36
N ALA A 78 -10.82 3.70 5.29
CA ALA A 78 -11.53 3.52 6.56
C ALA A 78 -11.49 4.80 7.42
N ALA A 79 -10.38 5.54 7.40
CA ALA A 79 -10.24 6.81 8.10
C ALA A 79 -11.06 7.97 7.48
N GLN A 80 -11.54 7.81 6.24
CA GLN A 80 -12.34 8.81 5.53
C GLN A 80 -13.85 8.59 5.67
N LEU A 81 -14.29 7.43 6.16
CA LEU A 81 -15.70 7.18 6.44
C LEU A 81 -16.11 7.91 7.73
N PRO A 82 -17.15 8.77 7.70
CA PRO A 82 -17.73 9.29 8.93
C PRO A 82 -18.26 8.13 9.76
N GLU A 83 -17.99 8.13 11.08
CA GLU A 83 -18.65 7.21 12.02
C GLU A 83 -20.16 7.37 11.85
N PHE A 84 -20.79 6.43 11.14
CA PHE A 84 -22.23 6.39 11.01
C PHE A 84 -22.76 5.95 12.37
N ARG A 85 -22.98 6.93 13.24
CA ARG A 85 -23.64 6.74 14.54
C ARG A 85 -25.01 6.14 14.23
N MET A 86 -25.20 4.86 14.52
CA MET A 86 -26.52 4.29 14.67
C MET A 86 -27.17 4.94 15.90
N GLU A 87 -27.78 6.10 15.70
CA GLU A 87 -28.73 6.65 16.66
C GLU A 87 -29.97 5.75 16.67
N SER A 88 -30.01 4.89 17.69
CA SER A 88 -31.18 4.58 18.52
C SER A 88 -32.54 4.60 17.81
N ALA A 89 -33.00 3.43 17.34
CA ALA A 89 -34.41 3.15 17.26
C ALA A 89 -34.93 2.71 18.65
N VAL A 90 -34.89 3.62 19.62
CA VAL A 90 -35.83 3.58 20.75
C VAL A 90 -37.07 4.33 20.26
N VAL A 91 -37.90 3.63 19.49
CA VAL A 91 -39.30 4.05 19.30
C VAL A 91 -40.06 3.47 20.48
N GLY A 92 -40.39 4.34 21.43
CA GLY A 92 -41.26 4.02 22.54
C GLY A 92 -42.62 3.52 22.04
N GLY A 93 -43.05 2.38 22.58
CA GLY A 93 -44.42 1.93 22.54
C GLY A 93 -45.01 2.00 23.95
N GLU A 94 -45.39 3.21 24.38
CA GLU A 94 -46.44 3.38 25.37
C GLU A 94 -47.79 3.28 24.65
N GLY A 95 -48.72 2.50 25.20
CA GLY A 95 -50.15 2.61 24.89
C GLY A 95 -50.87 1.30 24.60
N ALA A 96 -51.29 0.59 25.65
CA ALA A 96 -52.66 0.11 25.86
C ALA A 96 -52.78 -0.59 27.23
#